data_AF-I3C4W5-F1
#
_entry.id   AF-I3C4W5-F1
#
_cell.length_a   1.000
_cell.length_b   1.000
_cell.length_c   1.000
_cell.angle_alpha   90.00
_cell.angle_beta   90.00
_cell.angle_gamma   90.00
#
_symmetry.space_group_name_H-M   'P 1'
#
loop_
_entity.id
_entity.type
_entity.pdbx_description
1 polymer ?
#
loop_
_entity_poly.entity_id
_entity_poly.type
_entity_poly.pdbx_seq_one_letter_code
_entity_poly.pdbx_strand_id
1 'polypeptide(L)'
;MYDKLNITSNKFKNAIQKFDGDFPVSHLTFNINNSLPSGNYGITKKPANYNITIEMSNTQLSKISDLGSVVAITHEIIHAEIYRKMLSAAKKGDLNQGEYSTQDRINYINSLADNFPGLYDYYWKRYKPTWNHNLMAQHYRNTIADIVQQFDNNRLSRQIYVDIAWAGLRILEDRKESDAWSNLSPSEQNRVLLNLKNNFFNGISNCK
;
A
#
# COMPACT_ATOMS: atom_id res chain seq x y z
N MET A 1 14.18 -9.86 -3.68
CA MET A 1 13.09 -9.67 -2.68
C MET A 1 11.73 -10.12 -3.19
N TYR A 2 11.25 -9.56 -4.31
CA TYR A 2 9.94 -9.90 -4.90
C TYR A 2 9.72 -11.41 -5.09
N ASP A 3 10.65 -12.12 -5.73
CA ASP A 3 10.49 -13.56 -5.98
C ASP A 3 10.37 -14.38 -4.70
N LYS A 4 11.20 -14.06 -3.70
CA LYS A 4 11.13 -14.70 -2.39
C LYS A 4 9.77 -14.45 -1.74
N LEU A 5 9.30 -13.20 -1.74
CA LEU A 5 7.99 -12.83 -1.20
C LEU A 5 6.85 -13.54 -1.94
N ASN A 6 6.96 -13.64 -3.26
CA ASN A 6 6.03 -14.39 -4.10
C ASN A 6 6.03 -15.86 -3.72
N ILE A 7 7.17 -16.49 -3.42
CA ILE A 7 7.21 -17.91 -3.03
C ILE A 7 6.66 -18.13 -1.62
N THR A 8 7.07 -17.30 -0.66
CA THR A 8 6.89 -17.57 0.78
C THR A 8 5.59 -17.04 1.36
N SER A 9 4.90 -16.10 0.71
CA SER A 9 3.68 -15.48 1.24
C SER A 9 2.47 -15.78 0.35
N ASN A 10 1.61 -16.72 0.79
CA ASN A 10 0.35 -17.00 0.09
C ASN A 10 -0.59 -15.79 0.10
N LYS A 11 -0.55 -14.95 1.15
CA LYS A 11 -1.32 -13.70 1.16
C LYS A 11 -0.83 -12.70 0.12
N PHE A 12 0.49 -12.63 -0.10
CA PHE A 12 1.06 -11.83 -1.18
C PHE A 12 0.63 -12.37 -2.55
N LYS A 13 0.78 -13.68 -2.78
CA LYS A 13 0.30 -14.34 -4.01
C LYS A 13 -1.15 -14.00 -4.29
N ASN A 14 -2.03 -14.16 -3.30
CA ASN A 14 -3.45 -13.85 -3.44
C ASN A 14 -3.73 -12.35 -3.68
N ALA A 15 -2.86 -11.46 -3.20
CA ALA A 15 -2.99 -10.03 -3.46
C ALA A 15 -2.65 -9.69 -4.91
N ILE A 16 -1.55 -10.25 -5.45
CA ILE A 16 -1.12 -10.00 -6.83
C ILE A 16 -1.97 -10.77 -7.86
N GLN A 17 -2.49 -11.95 -7.51
CA GLN A 17 -3.31 -12.77 -8.40
C GLN A 17 -4.60 -12.06 -8.86
N LYS A 18 -5.06 -11.04 -8.13
CA LYS A 18 -6.20 -10.21 -8.52
C LYS A 18 -5.95 -9.37 -9.79
N PHE A 19 -4.70 -9.27 -10.22
CA PHE A 19 -4.25 -8.58 -11.41
C PHE A 19 -3.85 -9.56 -12.55
N ASP A 20 -3.93 -10.87 -12.28
CA ASP A 20 -3.60 -11.95 -13.21
C ASP A 20 -4.87 -12.73 -13.64
N GLY A 21 -4.78 -13.51 -14.73
CA GLY A 21 -5.87 -14.34 -15.27
C GLY A 21 -6.44 -13.85 -16.61
N ASP A 22 -7.53 -14.48 -17.08
CA ASP A 22 -8.02 -14.25 -18.45
C ASP A 22 -8.76 -12.92 -18.67
N PHE A 23 -9.17 -12.21 -17.62
CA PHE A 23 -9.81 -10.87 -17.74
C PHE A 23 -9.61 -10.03 -16.47
N PRO A 24 -8.38 -9.60 -16.14
CA PRO A 24 -8.17 -8.80 -14.94
C PRO A 24 -8.78 -7.41 -15.15
N VAL A 25 -9.36 -6.84 -14.08
CA VAL A 25 -9.83 -5.43 -14.08
C VAL A 25 -8.70 -4.47 -14.45
N SER A 26 -7.46 -4.83 -14.09
CA SER A 26 -6.24 -4.12 -14.46
C SER A 26 -5.04 -5.06 -14.36
N HIS A 27 -4.07 -4.87 -15.24
CA HIS A 27 -2.74 -5.46 -15.15
C HIS A 27 -1.87 -4.71 -14.14
N LEU A 28 -0.86 -5.41 -13.60
CA LEU A 28 0.12 -4.86 -12.68
C LEU A 28 1.53 -4.97 -13.27
N THR A 29 2.20 -3.84 -13.42
CA THR A 29 3.60 -3.77 -13.89
C THR A 29 4.52 -3.33 -12.77
N PHE A 30 5.66 -4.01 -12.60
CA PHE A 30 6.73 -3.61 -11.70
C PHE A 30 7.92 -3.05 -12.47
N ASN A 31 8.38 -1.85 -12.08
CA ASN A 31 9.55 -1.19 -12.65
C ASN A 31 10.55 -0.82 -11.57
N ILE A 32 11.83 -0.72 -11.95
CA ILE A 32 12.86 -0.14 -11.08
C ILE A 32 13.03 1.34 -11.40
N ASN A 33 12.94 2.19 -10.38
CA ASN A 33 13.22 3.62 -10.45
C ASN A 33 14.17 4.03 -9.32
N ASN A 34 15.47 4.07 -9.63
CA ASN A 34 16.50 4.43 -8.66
C ASN A 34 16.63 5.94 -8.41
N SER A 35 15.86 6.77 -9.14
CA SER A 35 15.83 8.22 -9.00
C SER A 35 14.80 8.71 -7.98
N LEU A 36 14.11 7.80 -7.27
CA LEU A 36 13.17 8.20 -6.21
C LEU A 36 13.89 8.95 -5.07
N PRO A 37 13.27 10.00 -4.51
CA PRO A 37 13.82 10.77 -3.40
C PRO A 37 14.17 9.92 -2.18
N SER A 38 15.09 10.42 -1.35
CA SER A 38 15.44 9.75 -0.11
C SER A 38 14.22 9.56 0.78
N GLY A 39 14.01 8.34 1.26
CA GLY A 39 12.85 7.97 2.07
C GLY A 39 11.66 7.41 1.26
N ASN A 40 11.68 7.51 -0.08
CA ASN A 40 10.66 6.92 -0.94
C ASN A 40 11.14 5.59 -1.50
N TYR A 41 10.68 4.49 -0.89
CA TYR A 41 11.10 3.13 -1.28
C TYR A 41 10.41 2.62 -2.55
N GLY A 42 9.20 3.11 -2.80
CA GLY A 42 8.43 2.85 -4.02
C GLY A 42 7.39 3.93 -4.27
N ILE A 43 6.71 3.83 -5.39
CA ILE A 43 5.54 4.64 -5.74
C ILE A 43 4.63 3.86 -6.69
N THR A 44 3.34 3.89 -6.41
CA THR A 44 2.30 3.37 -7.30
C THR A 44 1.74 4.51 -8.14
N LYS A 45 1.76 4.36 -9.47
CA LYS A 45 1.18 5.33 -10.40
C LYS A 45 -0.32 5.13 -10.52
N LYS A 46 -1.03 6.21 -10.82
CA LYS A 46 -2.43 6.13 -11.26
C LYS A 46 -2.52 5.22 -12.49
N PRO A 47 -3.61 4.44 -12.62
CA PRO A 47 -3.80 3.56 -13.74
C PRO A 47 -3.93 4.32 -15.07
N ALA A 48 -3.33 3.75 -16.11
CA ALA A 48 -3.50 4.19 -17.49
C ALA A 48 -3.62 2.95 -18.39
N ASN A 49 -4.60 2.95 -19.31
CA ASN A 49 -4.83 1.84 -20.25
C ASN A 49 -4.90 0.46 -19.56
N TYR A 50 -5.68 0.36 -18.48
CA TYR A 50 -5.84 -0.84 -17.66
C TYR A 50 -4.55 -1.33 -17.00
N ASN A 51 -3.49 -0.53 -16.94
CA ASN A 51 -2.24 -0.90 -16.30
C ASN A 51 -1.96 -0.02 -15.08
N ILE A 52 -1.68 -0.66 -13.95
CA ILE A 52 -1.17 -0.02 -12.74
C ILE A 52 0.32 -0.33 -12.65
N THR A 53 1.15 0.71 -12.54
CA THR A 53 2.60 0.57 -12.43
C THR A 53 3.06 0.85 -11.01
N ILE A 54 3.79 -0.10 -10.42
CA ILE A 54 4.56 0.11 -9.19
C ILE A 54 6.03 0.30 -9.58
N GLU A 55 6.61 1.43 -9.16
CA GLU A 55 8.03 1.69 -9.30
C GLU A 55 8.72 1.51 -7.94
N MET A 56 9.75 0.66 -7.87
CA MET A 56 10.54 0.44 -6.65
C MET A 56 11.96 1.00 -6.81
N SER A 57 12.54 1.54 -5.74
CA SER A 57 13.93 2.02 -5.75
C SER A 57 14.88 1.05 -5.06
N ASN A 58 15.75 0.39 -5.82
CA ASN A 58 16.79 -0.46 -5.24
C ASN A 58 17.75 0.37 -4.37
N THR A 59 18.02 1.62 -4.75
CA THR A 59 18.87 2.54 -3.98
C THR A 59 18.28 2.87 -2.61
N GLN A 60 16.96 3.01 -2.48
CA GLN A 60 16.33 3.28 -1.19
C GLN A 60 16.10 1.99 -0.40
N LEU A 61 15.70 0.91 -1.06
CA LEU A 61 15.49 -0.40 -0.43
C LEU A 61 16.79 -0.98 0.18
N SER A 62 17.96 -0.69 -0.40
CA SER A 62 19.25 -1.14 0.16
C SER A 62 19.57 -0.53 1.54
N LYS A 63 18.89 0.57 1.91
CA LYS A 63 19.07 1.29 3.18
C LYS A 63 18.21 0.76 4.33
N ILE A 64 17.36 -0.23 4.06
CA ILE A 64 16.46 -0.82 5.06
C ILE A 64 16.68 -2.33 5.13
N SER A 65 16.03 -2.97 6.10
CA SER A 65 16.08 -4.42 6.29
C SER A 65 15.27 -5.19 5.24
N ASP A 66 15.38 -6.52 5.27
CA ASP A 66 14.52 -7.39 4.46
C ASP A 66 13.04 -7.17 4.80
N LEU A 67 12.69 -7.09 6.10
CA LEU A 67 11.33 -6.82 6.54
C LEU A 67 10.86 -5.43 6.11
N GLY A 68 11.73 -4.43 6.18
CA GLY A 68 11.43 -3.09 5.71
C GLY A 68 11.13 -3.07 4.21
N SER A 69 11.90 -3.82 3.43
CA SER A 69 11.69 -3.95 1.99
C SER A 69 10.35 -4.62 1.66
N VAL A 70 9.97 -5.67 2.41
CA VAL A 70 8.67 -6.33 2.24
C VAL A 70 7.52 -5.42 2.65
N VAL A 71 7.66 -4.65 3.73
CA VAL A 71 6.67 -3.63 4.12
C VAL A 71 6.48 -2.62 2.98
N ALA A 72 7.57 -2.10 2.41
CA ALA A 72 7.51 -1.14 1.31
C ALA A 72 6.84 -1.71 0.05
N ILE A 73 7.22 -2.91 -0.39
CA ILE A 73 6.58 -3.56 -1.56
C ILE A 73 5.09 -3.80 -1.29
N THR A 74 4.74 -4.28 -0.09
CA THR A 74 3.35 -4.55 0.26
C THR A 74 2.52 -3.27 0.32
N HIS A 75 3.11 -2.17 0.81
CA HIS A 75 2.48 -0.85 0.83
C HIS A 75 2.03 -0.43 -0.58
N GLU A 76 2.93 -0.52 -1.56
CA GLU A 76 2.60 -0.18 -2.95
C GLU A 76 1.55 -1.12 -3.57
N ILE A 77 1.55 -2.39 -3.21
CA ILE A 77 0.51 -3.33 -3.67
C ILE A 77 -0.86 -2.97 -3.10
N ILE A 78 -0.94 -2.45 -1.87
CA ILE A 78 -2.21 -1.95 -1.34
C ILE A 78 -2.68 -0.71 -2.10
N HIS A 79 -1.79 0.21 -2.49
CA HIS A 79 -2.15 1.30 -3.41
C HIS A 79 -2.68 0.77 -4.75
N ALA A 80 -2.03 -0.25 -5.32
CA ALA A 80 -2.50 -0.87 -6.56
C ALA A 80 -3.89 -1.52 -6.38
N GLU A 81 -4.15 -2.22 -5.27
CA GLU A 81 -5.47 -2.81 -4.98
C GLU A 81 -6.55 -1.73 -4.81
N ILE A 82 -6.21 -0.57 -4.22
CA ILE A 82 -7.11 0.57 -4.15
C ILE A 82 -7.44 1.05 -5.57
N TYR A 83 -6.46 1.24 -6.44
CA TYR A 83 -6.71 1.63 -7.83
C TYR A 83 -7.50 0.60 -8.62
N ARG A 84 -7.24 -0.70 -8.44
CA ARG A 84 -8.01 -1.78 -9.08
C ARG A 84 -9.50 -1.71 -8.69
N LYS A 85 -9.80 -1.46 -7.41
CA LYS A 85 -11.18 -1.27 -6.93
C LYS A 85 -11.81 -0.02 -7.53
N MET A 86 -11.06 1.08 -7.63
CA MET A 86 -11.53 2.30 -8.29
C MET A 86 -11.84 2.05 -9.78
N LEU A 87 -10.96 1.38 -10.52
CA LEU A 87 -11.21 1.01 -11.93
C LEU A 87 -12.44 0.09 -12.06
N SER A 88 -12.59 -0.87 -11.15
CA SER A 88 -13.76 -1.76 -11.11
C SER A 88 -15.06 -0.98 -10.95
N ALA A 89 -15.07 0.06 -10.12
CA ALA A 89 -16.23 0.93 -9.95
C ALA A 89 -16.43 1.88 -11.13
N ALA A 90 -15.35 2.35 -11.76
CA ALA A 90 -15.42 3.25 -12.91
C ALA A 90 -15.88 2.53 -14.19
N LYS A 91 -15.59 1.22 -14.31
CA LYS A 91 -15.75 0.43 -15.54
C LYS A 91 -15.01 1.07 -16.72
N LYS A 92 -13.81 1.60 -16.44
CA LYS A 92 -12.90 2.28 -17.39
C LYS A 92 -11.47 1.76 -17.15
N GLY A 93 -10.57 1.97 -18.12
CA GLY A 93 -9.16 1.59 -18.01
C GLY A 93 -8.26 2.65 -17.38
N ASP A 94 -8.79 3.82 -17.10
CA ASP A 94 -8.10 4.96 -16.49
C ASP A 94 -9.03 5.64 -15.47
N LEU A 95 -8.46 6.52 -14.65
CA LEU A 95 -9.19 7.31 -13.66
C LEU A 95 -9.17 8.81 -13.99
N ASN A 96 -9.23 9.16 -15.28
CA ASN A 96 -9.22 10.56 -15.75
C ASN A 96 -10.60 11.19 -15.61
N GLN A 97 -11.02 11.46 -14.37
CA GLN A 97 -12.36 11.98 -14.09
C GLN A 97 -12.70 13.29 -14.80
N GLY A 98 -11.68 14.09 -15.16
CA GLY A 98 -11.84 15.31 -15.94
C GLY A 98 -12.51 15.06 -17.30
N GLU A 99 -12.30 13.88 -17.88
CA GLU A 99 -12.85 13.47 -19.18
C GLU A 99 -14.19 12.72 -19.05
N TYR A 100 -14.61 12.41 -17.83
CA TYR A 100 -15.87 11.70 -17.60
C TYR A 100 -17.05 12.65 -17.82
N SER A 101 -18.09 12.15 -18.51
CA SER A 101 -19.39 12.82 -18.54
C SER A 101 -19.96 12.95 -17.12
N THR A 102 -20.91 13.87 -16.92
CA THR A 102 -21.61 14.01 -15.63
C THR A 102 -22.24 12.69 -15.19
N GLN A 103 -22.86 11.95 -16.12
CA GLN A 103 -23.48 10.67 -15.81
C GLN A 103 -22.43 9.59 -15.45
N ASP A 104 -21.29 9.56 -16.14
CA ASP A 104 -20.19 8.62 -15.83
C ASP A 104 -19.63 8.89 -14.42
N ARG A 105 -19.52 10.15 -14.02
CA ARG A 105 -19.09 10.52 -12.66
C ARG A 105 -20.12 10.05 -11.62
N ILE A 106 -21.41 10.28 -11.84
CA ILE A 106 -22.47 9.82 -10.94
C ILE A 106 -22.44 8.30 -10.80
N ASN A 107 -22.38 7.58 -11.93
CA ASN A 107 -22.34 6.12 -11.96
C ASN A 107 -21.10 5.59 -11.21
N TYR A 108 -19.95 6.21 -11.41
CA TYR A 108 -18.71 5.83 -10.73
C TYR A 108 -18.82 6.01 -9.20
N ILE A 109 -19.30 7.16 -8.73
CA ILE A 109 -19.42 7.44 -7.31
C ILE A 109 -20.47 6.52 -6.65
N ASN A 110 -21.61 6.27 -7.30
CA ASN A 110 -22.60 5.32 -6.81
C ASN A 110 -22.02 3.90 -6.75
N SER A 111 -21.32 3.47 -7.81
CA SER A 111 -20.66 2.16 -7.82
C SER A 111 -19.58 2.03 -6.75
N LEU A 112 -18.85 3.09 -6.39
CA LEU A 112 -17.94 3.09 -5.25
C LEU A 112 -18.69 2.91 -3.94
N ALA A 113 -19.79 3.63 -3.74
CA ALA A 113 -20.60 3.56 -2.52
C ALA A 113 -21.17 2.14 -2.31
N ASP A 114 -21.69 1.53 -3.37
CA ASP A 114 -22.34 0.22 -3.32
C ASP A 114 -21.34 -0.92 -3.12
N ASN A 115 -20.20 -0.88 -3.81
CA ASN A 115 -19.27 -2.02 -3.85
C ASN A 115 -18.08 -1.88 -2.90
N PHE A 116 -17.68 -0.65 -2.58
CA PHE A 116 -16.49 -0.35 -1.78
C PHE A 116 -16.75 0.77 -0.76
N PRO A 117 -17.71 0.62 0.17
CA PRO A 117 -18.18 1.70 1.04
C PRO A 117 -17.08 2.36 1.86
N GLY A 118 -16.07 1.60 2.32
CA GLY A 118 -14.91 2.16 3.02
C GLY A 118 -14.02 3.02 2.11
N LEU A 119 -13.83 2.62 0.84
CA LEU A 119 -13.10 3.44 -0.12
C LEU A 119 -13.90 4.70 -0.48
N TYR A 120 -15.21 4.56 -0.72
CA TYR A 120 -16.11 5.68 -0.98
C TYR A 120 -16.06 6.73 0.14
N ASP A 121 -16.11 6.30 1.39
CA ASP A 121 -16.12 7.20 2.54
C ASP A 121 -14.86 8.08 2.60
N TYR A 122 -13.68 7.50 2.36
CA TYR A 122 -12.41 8.25 2.33
C TYR A 122 -12.19 9.04 1.04
N TYR A 123 -12.56 8.47 -0.12
CA TYR A 123 -12.31 9.07 -1.42
C TYR A 123 -13.27 10.21 -1.77
N TRP A 124 -14.50 10.16 -1.27
CA TRP A 124 -15.56 11.09 -1.66
C TRP A 124 -16.17 11.82 -0.47
N LYS A 125 -16.73 11.08 0.49
CA LYS A 125 -17.54 11.67 1.57
C LYS A 125 -16.72 12.52 2.54
N ARG A 126 -15.52 12.07 2.91
CA ARG A 126 -14.61 12.72 3.88
C ARG A 126 -13.27 13.06 3.24
N TYR A 127 -13.29 13.36 1.94
CA TYR A 127 -12.07 13.56 1.16
C TYR A 127 -11.11 14.55 1.82
N LYS A 128 -9.86 14.10 1.95
CA LYS A 128 -8.67 14.91 2.25
C LYS A 128 -7.58 14.50 1.23
N PRO A 129 -6.63 15.36 0.85
CA PRO A 129 -5.61 15.00 -0.14
C PRO A 129 -4.87 13.68 0.13
N THR A 130 -4.68 13.33 1.40
CA THR A 130 -3.98 12.12 1.87
C THR A 130 -4.94 10.98 2.27
N TRP A 131 -6.14 10.95 1.68
CA TRP A 131 -7.20 9.98 2.01
C TRP A 131 -6.76 8.52 1.88
N ASN A 132 -5.91 8.22 0.89
CA ASN A 132 -5.42 6.86 0.61
C ASN A 132 -4.56 6.34 1.76
N HIS A 133 -3.62 7.15 2.25
CA HIS A 133 -2.79 6.81 3.39
C HIS A 133 -3.61 6.73 4.68
N ASN A 134 -4.61 7.61 4.87
CA ASN A 134 -5.52 7.50 6.03
C ASN A 134 -6.36 6.21 6.00
N LEU A 135 -6.88 5.83 4.82
CA LEU A 135 -7.59 4.57 4.61
C LEU A 135 -6.66 3.37 4.90
N MET A 136 -5.42 3.42 4.41
CA MET A 136 -4.42 2.37 4.63
C MET A 136 -4.01 2.24 6.08
N ALA A 137 -3.75 3.37 6.75
CA ALA A 137 -3.47 3.41 8.17
C ALA A 137 -4.62 2.73 8.92
N GLN A 138 -5.86 3.19 8.72
CA GLN A 138 -6.98 2.68 9.50
C GLN A 138 -7.30 1.19 9.23
N HIS A 139 -7.19 0.72 7.98
CA HIS A 139 -7.79 -0.56 7.58
C HIS A 139 -6.82 -1.61 7.03
N TYR A 140 -5.62 -1.23 6.58
CA TYR A 140 -4.72 -2.15 5.86
C TYR A 140 -3.42 -2.48 6.62
N ARG A 141 -3.13 -1.86 7.77
CA ARG A 141 -1.95 -2.21 8.59
C ARG A 141 -1.87 -3.70 8.93
N ASN A 142 -2.99 -4.31 9.30
CA ASN A 142 -3.03 -5.75 9.60
C ASN A 142 -2.75 -6.61 8.37
N THR A 143 -3.20 -6.20 7.18
CA THR A 143 -2.90 -6.87 5.91
C THR A 143 -1.40 -6.81 5.60
N ILE A 144 -0.76 -5.65 5.80
CA ILE A 144 0.69 -5.50 5.64
C ILE A 144 1.42 -6.40 6.63
N ALA A 145 1.06 -6.31 7.92
CA ALA A 145 1.67 -7.13 8.97
C ALA A 145 1.53 -8.64 8.70
N ASP A 146 0.38 -9.08 8.20
CA ASP A 146 0.14 -10.48 7.81
C ASP A 146 1.08 -10.97 6.73
N ILE A 147 1.28 -10.17 5.68
CA ILE A 147 2.15 -10.53 4.56
C ILE A 147 3.61 -10.58 5.01
N VAL A 148 4.04 -9.60 5.80
CA VAL A 148 5.42 -9.51 6.32
C VAL A 148 5.70 -10.65 7.30
N GLN A 149 4.72 -10.98 8.17
CA GLN A 149 4.83 -12.09 9.11
C GLN A 149 4.97 -13.45 8.39
N GLN A 150 4.20 -13.67 7.31
CA GLN A 150 4.33 -14.89 6.50
C GLN A 150 5.70 -14.97 5.82
N PHE A 151 6.20 -13.86 5.28
CA PHE A 151 7.54 -13.80 4.70
C PHE A 151 8.63 -14.15 5.71
N ASP A 152 8.54 -13.64 6.93
CA ASP A 152 9.51 -13.87 8.00
C ASP A 152 9.32 -15.21 8.72
N ASN A 153 8.43 -16.07 8.22
CA ASN A 153 8.07 -17.35 8.81
C ASN A 153 7.74 -17.24 10.32
N ASN A 154 7.00 -16.19 10.71
CA ASN A 154 6.57 -15.95 12.08
C ASN A 154 7.69 -15.87 13.14
N ARG A 155 8.92 -15.50 12.76
CA ARG A 155 10.07 -15.45 13.67
C ARG A 155 9.93 -14.44 14.82
N LEU A 156 9.16 -13.37 14.63
CA LEU A 156 8.95 -12.30 15.61
C LEU A 156 7.54 -12.33 16.18
N SER A 157 7.32 -11.62 17.29
CA SER A 157 5.97 -11.46 17.84
C SER A 157 5.07 -10.69 16.89
N ARG A 158 3.77 -11.02 16.87
CA ARG A 158 2.78 -10.39 15.98
C ARG A 158 2.81 -8.86 16.07
N GLN A 159 2.98 -8.31 17.28
CA GLN A 159 2.98 -6.88 17.50
C GLN A 159 4.11 -6.17 16.75
N ILE A 160 5.27 -6.80 16.57
CA ILE A 160 6.37 -6.20 15.81
C ILE A 160 5.98 -6.00 14.35
N TYR A 161 5.31 -6.97 13.72
CA TYR A 161 4.84 -6.85 12.34
C TYR A 161 3.77 -5.75 12.19
N VAL A 162 2.85 -5.65 13.17
CA VAL A 162 1.84 -4.58 13.23
C VAL A 162 2.49 -3.21 13.39
N ASP A 163 3.53 -3.13 14.22
CA ASP A 163 4.24 -1.88 14.49
C ASP A 163 5.05 -1.42 13.26
N ILE A 164 5.78 -2.31 12.59
CA ILE A 164 6.55 -1.92 11.38
C ILE A 164 5.66 -1.62 10.17
N ALA A 165 4.43 -2.14 10.14
CA ALA A 165 3.43 -1.80 9.10
C ALA A 165 3.02 -0.32 9.12
N TRP A 166 3.40 0.44 10.15
CA TRP A 166 3.22 1.91 10.19
C TRP A 166 4.20 2.68 9.30
N ALA A 167 5.23 2.04 8.73
CA ALA A 167 6.14 2.73 7.81
C ALA A 167 5.37 3.34 6.62
N GLY A 168 5.53 4.65 6.41
CA GLY A 168 4.78 5.40 5.40
C GLY A 168 3.33 5.76 5.77
N LEU A 169 2.84 5.40 6.96
CA LEU A 169 1.45 5.63 7.39
C LEU A 169 1.30 6.52 8.63
N ARG A 170 2.43 6.93 9.24
CA ARG A 170 2.43 7.83 10.43
C ARG A 170 2.33 9.29 10.03
N ILE A 171 3.32 9.74 9.28
CA ILE A 171 3.45 11.10 8.75
C ILE A 171 3.19 11.02 7.26
N LEU A 172 2.21 11.80 6.81
CA LEU A 172 1.71 11.80 5.45
C LEU A 172 2.45 12.83 4.59
N GLU A 173 2.12 12.87 3.30
CA GLU A 173 2.83 13.67 2.30
C GLU A 173 2.71 15.18 2.56
N ASP A 174 1.65 15.61 3.23
CA ASP A 174 1.45 16.99 3.69
C ASP A 174 2.13 17.28 5.04
N ARG A 175 2.98 16.37 5.52
CA ARG A 175 3.71 16.39 6.79
C ARG A 175 2.82 16.35 8.03
N LYS A 176 1.54 15.99 7.88
CA LYS A 176 0.64 15.79 9.01
C LYS A 176 0.61 14.34 9.43
N GLU A 177 0.16 14.09 10.65
CA GLU A 177 -0.13 12.75 11.10
C GLU A 177 -1.36 12.17 10.40
N SER A 178 -1.41 10.85 10.22
CA SER A 178 -2.67 10.19 9.88
C SER A 178 -3.62 10.23 11.07
N ASP A 179 -4.93 10.30 10.78
CA ASP A 179 -5.97 10.34 11.83
C ASP A 179 -5.83 9.11 12.76
N ALA A 180 -5.46 7.95 12.20
CA ALA A 180 -5.26 6.73 12.96
C ALA A 180 -4.01 6.75 13.86
N TRP A 181 -2.95 7.46 13.45
CA TRP A 181 -1.71 7.59 14.23
C TRP A 181 -1.91 8.53 15.41
N SER A 182 -2.60 9.65 15.20
CA SER A 182 -2.90 10.63 16.25
C SER A 182 -3.81 10.07 17.35
N ASN A 183 -4.56 9.00 17.05
CA ASN A 183 -5.39 8.30 18.04
C ASN A 183 -4.62 7.28 18.90
N LEU A 184 -3.34 6.99 18.59
CA LEU A 184 -2.52 6.14 19.44
C LEU A 184 -2.10 6.88 20.72
N SER A 185 -1.99 6.15 21.81
CA SER A 185 -1.37 6.67 23.03
C SER A 185 0.14 6.92 22.83
N PRO A 186 0.76 7.82 23.61
CA PRO A 186 2.20 8.07 23.53
C PRO A 186 3.07 6.81 23.72
N SER A 187 2.63 5.87 24.57
CA SER A 187 3.36 4.61 24.78
C SER A 187 3.32 3.70 23.56
N GLU A 188 2.18 3.64 22.85
CA GLU A 188 2.05 2.92 21.59
C GLU A 188 2.89 3.55 20.49
N GLN A 189 2.86 4.88 20.36
CA GLN A 189 3.68 5.59 19.39
C GLN A 189 5.17 5.31 19.62
N ASN A 190 5.63 5.38 20.87
CA ASN A 190 7.02 5.08 21.24
C ASN A 190 7.41 3.63 20.92
N ARG A 191 6.52 2.66 21.21
CA ARG A 191 6.74 1.25 20.85
C ARG A 191 6.89 1.08 19.34
N VAL A 192 6.01 1.72 18.55
CA VAL A 192 6.07 1.68 17.10
C VAL A 192 7.39 2.26 16.58
N LEU A 193 7.79 3.43 17.08
CA LEU A 193 9.03 4.10 16.69
C LEU A 193 10.27 3.23 17.01
N LEU A 194 10.28 2.59 18.18
CA LEU A 194 11.35 1.67 18.57
C LEU A 194 11.40 0.45 17.64
N ASN A 195 10.25 -0.15 17.33
CA ASN A 195 10.18 -1.32 16.45
C ASN A 195 10.53 -0.99 14.99
N LEU A 196 10.16 0.20 14.49
CA LEU A 196 10.63 0.70 13.20
C LEU A 196 12.16 0.81 13.19
N LYS A 197 12.75 1.47 14.19
CA LYS A 197 14.21 1.59 14.29
C LYS A 197 14.88 0.21 14.28
N ASN A 198 14.41 -0.72 15.10
CA ASN A 198 15.09 -1.99 15.34
C ASN A 198 14.85 -3.03 14.24
N ASN A 199 13.67 -3.04 13.61
CA ASN A 199 13.27 -4.11 12.70
C ASN A 199 13.02 -3.66 11.27
N PHE A 200 12.55 -2.41 11.04
CA PHE A 200 12.37 -1.89 9.67
C PHE A 200 13.69 -1.38 9.12
N PHE A 201 14.38 -0.51 9.85
CA PHE A 201 15.66 0.08 9.41
C PHE A 201 16.85 -0.84 9.68
N ASN A 202 17.00 -1.33 10.93
CA ASN A 202 18.19 -2.06 11.37
C ASN A 202 17.97 -3.57 11.56
N GLY A 203 16.89 -4.12 10.98
CA GLY A 203 16.61 -5.55 11.01
C GLY A 203 17.54 -6.37 10.10
N ILE A 204 17.36 -7.69 10.14
CA ILE A 204 18.12 -8.65 9.32
C ILE A 204 18.01 -8.31 7.82
N SER A 205 19.14 -8.40 7.11
CA SER A 205 19.27 -8.09 5.68
C SER A 205 20.03 -9.21 4.97
N ASN A 206 19.34 -10.30 4.67
CA ASN A 206 19.92 -11.50 4.04
C ASN A 206 19.58 -11.62 2.55
N CYS A 207 18.67 -10.79 2.03
CA CYS A 207 18.17 -10.85 0.66
C CYS A 207 18.71 -9.73 -0.24
N LYS A 208 19.86 -9.15 0.13
CA LYS A 208 20.58 -8.11 -0.61
C LYS A 208 21.56 -8.72 -1.61
#